data_AF-A0A9E5E1B6-F1
#
_entry.id   AF-A0A9E5E1B6-F1
#
_cell.length_a   1.000
_cell.length_b   1.000
_cell.length_c   1.000
_cell.angle_alpha   90.00
_cell.angle_beta   90.00
_cell.angle_gamma   90.00
#
_symmetry.space_group_name_H-M   'P 1'
#
loop_
_entity.id
_entity.type
_entity.pdbx_description
1 polymer ?
#
loop_
_entity_poly.entity_id
_entity_poly.type
_entity_poly.pdbx_seq_one_letter_code
_entity_poly.pdbx_strand_id
1 'polypeptide(L)'
;MTQATATVVEAFEAEFQVSGLQCFPERRWRECFLHYLFGIWGGKSNVTYRPKIAFGNGGLRLDPGAREYWVYGTTVGANPPPHLGTEIPEGHDDPPEIIVGCQQVEVEQALIRFVKNDRIQQLTITGCNGKELRFWKMSERSRLGIYLRP
;
A
#
# COMPACT_ATOMS: atom_id res chain seq x y z
N MET A 1 -49.36 -5.41 -7.65
CA MET A 1 -48.23 -4.46 -7.81
C MET A 1 -47.33 -4.63 -6.58
N THR A 2 -46.18 -5.27 -6.73
CA THR A 2 -45.27 -5.55 -5.61
C THR A 2 -44.03 -4.68 -5.82
N GLN A 3 -43.87 -3.65 -5.00
CA GLN A 3 -42.66 -2.82 -5.00
C GLN A 3 -41.52 -3.64 -4.38
N ALA A 4 -40.47 -3.89 -5.16
CA ALA A 4 -39.23 -4.43 -4.65
C ALA A 4 -38.49 -3.33 -3.87
N THR A 5 -38.34 -3.53 -2.56
CA THR A 5 -37.52 -2.67 -1.71
C THR A 5 -36.06 -2.94 -2.03
N ALA A 6 -35.39 -1.97 -2.66
CA ALA A 6 -33.95 -2.03 -2.88
C ALA A 6 -33.23 -1.94 -1.53
N THR A 7 -32.66 -3.05 -1.08
CA THR A 7 -31.72 -3.06 0.05
C THR A 7 -30.43 -2.40 -0.43
N VAL A 8 -30.16 -1.18 0.04
CA VAL A 8 -28.83 -0.59 -0.10
C VAL A 8 -27.91 -1.42 0.79
N VAL A 9 -27.18 -2.34 0.18
CA VAL A 9 -26.07 -3.03 0.82
C VAL A 9 -25.01 -1.94 1.04
N GLU A 10 -24.80 -1.52 2.29
CA GLU A 10 -23.70 -0.63 2.64
C GLU A 10 -22.41 -1.23 2.06
N ALA A 11 -21.80 -0.50 1.12
CA ALA A 11 -20.47 -0.86 0.64
C ALA A 11 -19.54 -0.82 1.85
N PHE A 12 -19.07 -1.99 2.29
CA PHE A 12 -18.04 -2.11 3.31
C PHE A 12 -16.94 -1.10 3.01
N GLU A 13 -16.60 -0.24 3.98
CA GLU A 13 -15.39 0.58 3.91
C GLU A 13 -14.26 -0.33 3.43
N ALA A 14 -13.52 0.03 2.38
CA ALA A 14 -12.48 -0.84 1.86
C ALA A 14 -11.50 -1.19 2.99
N GLU A 15 -11.44 -2.47 3.36
CA GLU A 15 -10.60 -2.94 4.46
C GLU A 15 -9.22 -3.32 3.93
N PHE A 16 -8.19 -2.81 4.59
CA PHE A 16 -6.81 -3.21 4.38
C PHE A 16 -6.45 -4.30 5.37
N GLN A 17 -5.74 -5.33 4.90
CA GLN A 17 -5.49 -6.52 5.69
C GLN A 17 -3.98 -6.80 5.80
N VAL A 18 -3.52 -7.04 7.02
CA VAL A 18 -2.16 -7.52 7.28
C VAL A 18 -2.22 -9.02 7.59
N SER A 19 -1.54 -9.80 6.77
CA SER A 19 -1.28 -11.24 6.89
C SER A 19 -2.51 -12.13 7.05
N GLY A 20 -3.70 -11.63 6.71
CA GLY A 20 -4.95 -12.38 6.93
C GLY A 20 -5.55 -12.22 8.33
N LEU A 21 -4.87 -11.52 9.24
CA LEU A 21 -5.14 -11.59 10.68
C LEU A 21 -5.63 -10.27 11.28
N GLN A 22 -5.12 -9.14 10.79
CA GLN A 22 -5.52 -7.82 11.26
C GLN A 22 -6.11 -7.02 10.12
N CYS A 23 -7.32 -6.49 10.32
CA CYS A 23 -7.97 -5.56 9.40
C CYS A 23 -7.85 -4.12 9.91
N PHE A 24 -7.77 -3.19 8.96
CA PHE A 24 -7.77 -1.75 9.18
C PHE A 24 -8.73 -1.12 8.17
N PRO A 25 -9.60 -0.18 8.57
CA PRO A 25 -10.38 0.59 7.61
C PRO A 25 -9.43 1.46 6.76
N GLU A 26 -9.77 1.76 5.50
CA GLU A 26 -8.98 2.58 4.57
C GLU A 26 -8.46 3.87 5.22
N ARG A 27 -9.32 4.55 6.00
CA ARG A 27 -8.97 5.78 6.72
C ARG A 27 -7.78 5.68 7.69
N ARG A 28 -7.40 4.46 8.09
CA ARG A 28 -6.27 4.13 8.97
C ARG A 28 -5.11 3.48 8.21
N TRP A 29 -4.97 3.75 6.91
CA TRP A 29 -3.90 3.16 6.08
C TRP A 29 -2.49 3.35 6.63
N ARG A 30 -2.19 4.51 7.23
CA ARG A 30 -0.88 4.77 7.86
C ARG A 30 -0.60 3.76 8.97
N GLU A 31 -1.60 3.48 9.78
CA GLU A 31 -1.49 2.52 10.87
C GLU A 31 -1.35 1.09 10.35
N CYS A 32 -2.02 0.76 9.25
CA CYS A 32 -1.86 -0.53 8.56
C CYS A 32 -0.39 -0.74 8.12
N PHE A 33 0.22 0.25 7.46
CA PHE A 33 1.64 0.19 7.05
C PHE A 33 2.57 0.08 8.25
N LEU A 34 2.35 0.88 9.30
CA LEU A 34 3.18 0.83 10.51
C LEU A 34 3.05 -0.50 11.25
N HIS A 35 1.85 -1.05 11.36
CA HIS A 35 1.62 -2.36 11.96
C HIS A 35 2.38 -3.45 11.21
N TYR A 36 2.33 -3.42 9.87
CA TYR A 36 3.06 -4.35 9.02
C TYR A 36 4.59 -4.24 9.24
N LEU A 37 5.15 -3.03 9.14
CA LEU A 37 6.59 -2.79 9.30
C LEU A 37 7.08 -3.18 10.70
N PHE A 38 6.40 -2.75 11.77
CA PHE A 38 6.75 -3.16 13.13
C PHE A 38 6.57 -4.66 13.38
N GLY A 39 5.66 -5.31 12.64
CA GLY A 39 5.51 -6.76 12.67
C GLY A 39 6.73 -7.48 12.09
N ILE A 40 7.25 -7.00 10.95
CA ILE A 40 8.48 -7.54 10.34
C ILE A 40 9.69 -7.29 11.25
N TRP A 41 9.95 -6.03 11.63
CA TRP A 41 11.13 -5.67 12.42
C TRP A 41 11.12 -6.27 13.82
N GLY A 42 9.92 -6.40 14.41
CA GLY A 42 9.74 -6.92 15.76
C GLY A 42 9.58 -8.44 15.85
N GLY A 43 9.71 -9.18 14.74
CA GLY A 43 9.62 -10.64 14.79
C GLY A 43 8.22 -11.19 15.11
N LYS A 44 7.14 -10.43 14.91
CA LYS A 44 5.80 -10.82 15.38
C LYS A 44 5.22 -11.93 14.52
N SER A 45 4.82 -13.05 15.12
CA SER A 45 4.39 -14.26 14.38
C SER A 45 3.20 -14.03 13.45
N ASN A 46 2.29 -13.11 13.81
CA ASN A 46 1.15 -12.72 12.98
C ASN A 46 1.55 -12.00 11.68
N VAL A 47 2.81 -11.55 11.56
CA VAL A 47 3.35 -10.93 10.35
C VAL A 47 4.44 -11.79 9.74
N THR A 48 5.43 -12.24 10.52
CA THR A 48 6.65 -12.88 10.03
C THR A 48 6.47 -14.24 9.37
N TYR A 49 5.47 -15.03 9.76
CA TYR A 49 5.22 -16.33 9.12
C TYR A 49 4.68 -16.18 7.70
N ARG A 50 3.92 -15.12 7.43
CA ARG A 50 3.30 -14.86 6.12
C ARG A 50 3.20 -13.35 5.88
N PRO A 51 4.32 -12.64 5.68
CA PRO A 51 4.38 -11.18 5.68
C PRO A 51 3.72 -10.63 4.43
N LYS A 52 2.40 -10.42 4.51
CA LYS A 52 1.54 -9.95 3.43
C LYS A 52 0.79 -8.71 3.89
N ILE A 53 0.67 -7.72 3.03
CA ILE A 53 -0.26 -6.61 3.20
C ILE A 53 -1.15 -6.52 1.96
N ALA A 54 -2.46 -6.38 2.17
CA ALA A 54 -3.47 -6.44 1.13
C ALA A 54 -4.38 -5.20 1.15
N PHE A 55 -4.74 -4.74 -0.03
CA PHE A 55 -5.63 -3.62 -0.28
C PHE A 55 -6.69 -4.10 -1.26
N GLY A 56 -7.79 -4.68 -0.75
CA GLY A 56 -8.73 -5.42 -1.59
C GLY A 56 -8.06 -6.61 -2.29
N ASN A 57 -8.13 -6.65 -3.63
CA ASN A 57 -7.71 -7.81 -4.43
C ASN A 57 -6.21 -7.86 -4.76
N GLY A 58 -5.39 -6.91 -4.27
CA GLY A 58 -3.95 -6.88 -4.53
C GLY A 58 -3.14 -6.35 -3.36
N GLY A 59 -1.81 -6.44 -3.48
CA GLY A 59 -0.91 -5.97 -2.44
C GLY A 59 0.50 -6.55 -2.53
N LEU A 60 1.20 -6.55 -1.40
CA LEU A 60 2.61 -6.94 -1.29
C LEU A 60 2.75 -8.19 -0.42
N ARG A 61 3.62 -9.11 -0.85
CA ARG A 61 4.04 -10.26 -0.07
C ARG A 61 5.55 -10.32 -0.05
N LEU A 62 6.15 -10.27 1.13
CA LEU A 62 7.58 -10.52 1.30
C LEU A 62 7.85 -12.02 1.22
N ASP A 63 8.83 -12.42 0.41
CA ASP A 63 9.47 -13.72 0.47
C ASP A 63 10.64 -13.65 1.48
N PRO A 64 10.53 -14.30 2.66
CA PRO A 64 11.58 -14.22 3.68
C PRO A 64 12.90 -14.87 3.26
N GLY A 65 12.85 -15.86 2.35
CA GLY A 65 14.04 -16.57 1.89
C GLY A 65 14.86 -15.73 0.93
N ALA A 66 14.19 -15.10 -0.05
CA ALA A 66 14.83 -14.22 -1.02
C ALA A 66 15.05 -12.79 -0.50
N ARG A 67 14.35 -12.38 0.56
CA ARG A 67 14.28 -11.00 1.05
C ARG A 67 13.79 -10.03 -0.03
N GLU A 68 12.78 -10.46 -0.78
CA GLU A 68 12.21 -9.72 -1.90
C GLU A 68 10.68 -9.67 -1.83
N TYR A 69 10.11 -8.57 -2.28
CA TYR A 69 8.68 -8.35 -2.34
C TYR A 69 8.10 -8.78 -3.69
N TRP A 70 7.00 -9.52 -3.61
CA TRP A 70 6.12 -9.85 -4.72
C TRP A 70 4.89 -8.94 -4.69
N VAL A 71 4.54 -8.36 -5.83
CA VAL A 71 3.25 -7.70 -6.02
C VAL A 71 2.26 -8.74 -6.53
N TYR A 72 1.15 -8.94 -5.84
CA TYR A 72 0.11 -9.89 -6.25
C TYR A 72 -1.24 -9.21 -6.40
N GLY A 73 -2.15 -9.92 -7.06
CA GLY A 73 -3.53 -9.49 -7.23
C GLY A 73 -3.87 -9.02 -8.64
N THR A 74 -5.09 -8.53 -8.75
CA THR A 74 -5.64 -7.84 -9.92
C THR A 74 -5.79 -6.36 -9.61
N THR A 75 -6.08 -5.53 -10.61
CA THR A 75 -6.21 -4.08 -10.49
C THR A 75 -7.03 -3.70 -9.25
N VAL A 76 -6.36 -3.03 -8.31
CA VAL A 76 -6.98 -2.43 -7.13
C VAL A 76 -7.18 -0.96 -7.45
N GLY A 77 -8.42 -0.47 -7.40
CA GLY A 77 -8.67 0.98 -7.35
C GLY A 77 -8.60 1.74 -8.68
N ALA A 78 -9.06 3.00 -8.60
CA ALA A 78 -9.41 3.90 -9.70
C ALA A 78 -8.21 4.42 -10.51
N ASN A 79 -8.53 5.19 -11.57
CA ASN A 79 -7.68 5.93 -12.51
C ASN A 79 -6.18 6.05 -12.19
N PRO A 80 -5.31 5.97 -13.20
CA PRO A 80 -3.86 6.03 -13.00
C PRO A 80 -3.46 7.25 -12.16
N PRO A 81 -2.42 7.12 -11.32
CA PRO A 81 -2.00 8.18 -10.43
C PRO A 81 -1.66 9.47 -11.21
N PRO A 82 -1.91 10.64 -10.61
CA PRO A 82 -1.48 11.91 -11.19
C PRO A 82 0.05 11.90 -11.34
N HIS A 83 0.57 12.46 -12.43
CA HIS A 83 2.01 12.61 -12.58
C HIS A 83 2.50 13.75 -11.68
N LEU A 84 3.36 13.43 -10.71
CA LEU A 84 3.81 14.37 -9.68
C LEU A 84 5.25 14.87 -9.89
N GLY A 85 5.92 14.41 -10.95
CA GLY A 85 7.33 14.67 -11.20
C GLY A 85 8.24 13.93 -10.21
N THR A 86 9.53 13.80 -10.56
CA THR A 86 10.55 13.15 -9.70
C THR A 86 11.57 14.15 -9.15
N GLU A 87 11.39 15.43 -9.45
CA GLU A 87 12.31 16.48 -9.05
C GLU A 87 12.25 16.72 -7.54
N ILE A 88 13.42 16.80 -6.91
CA ILE A 88 13.56 17.13 -5.50
C ILE A 88 13.54 18.67 -5.39
N PRO A 89 12.58 19.28 -4.68
CA PRO A 89 12.58 20.72 -4.48
C PRO A 89 13.83 21.17 -3.72
N GLU A 90 14.35 22.35 -4.04
CA GLU A 90 15.55 22.90 -3.37
C GLU A 90 15.42 22.87 -1.84
N GLY A 91 16.46 22.38 -1.16
CA GLY A 91 16.53 22.32 0.30
C GLY A 91 15.77 21.14 0.93
N HIS A 92 15.46 20.08 0.16
CA HIS A 92 14.80 18.88 0.65
C HIS A 92 15.57 17.60 0.27
N ASP A 93 15.41 16.56 1.09
CA ASP A 93 16.07 15.27 0.88
C ASP A 93 15.20 14.27 0.10
N ASP A 94 13.89 14.52 0.03
CA ASP A 94 12.90 13.57 -0.51
C ASP A 94 12.16 14.14 -1.73
N PRO A 95 12.07 13.39 -2.85
CA PRO A 95 11.22 13.75 -3.98
C PRO A 95 9.72 13.57 -3.65
N PRO A 96 8.82 14.22 -4.41
CA PRO A 96 7.38 14.03 -4.26
C PRO A 96 6.91 12.63 -4.68
N GLU A 97 7.68 11.92 -5.52
CA GLU A 97 7.48 10.53 -5.90
C GLU A 97 8.72 9.69 -5.55
N ILE A 98 8.51 8.55 -4.89
CA ILE A 98 9.53 7.51 -4.67
C ILE A 98 9.23 6.31 -5.56
N ILE A 99 10.25 5.80 -6.25
CA ILE A 99 10.18 4.56 -7.03
C ILE A 99 11.26 3.62 -6.48
N VAL A 100 10.87 2.41 -6.08
CA VAL A 100 11.79 1.39 -5.56
C VAL A 100 11.58 0.03 -6.21
N GLY A 101 12.61 -0.80 -6.16
CA GLY A 101 12.56 -2.18 -6.61
C GLY A 101 11.90 -3.10 -5.58
N CYS A 102 12.23 -4.39 -5.67
CA CYS A 102 11.61 -5.42 -4.84
C CYS A 102 12.40 -5.75 -3.57
N GLN A 103 13.61 -5.23 -3.41
CA GLN A 103 14.48 -5.57 -2.28
C GLN A 103 13.84 -5.16 -0.96
N GLN A 104 13.87 -6.06 0.03
CA GLN A 104 13.15 -5.87 1.30
C GLN A 104 13.47 -4.52 1.96
N VAL A 105 14.76 -4.20 2.06
CA VAL A 105 15.23 -2.98 2.72
C VAL A 105 14.75 -1.72 2.01
N GLU A 106 14.79 -1.70 0.67
CA GLU A 106 14.34 -0.55 -0.12
C GLU A 106 12.84 -0.31 0.05
N VAL A 107 12.04 -1.38 -0.03
CA VAL A 107 10.59 -1.32 0.13
C VAL A 107 10.21 -0.85 1.52
N GLU A 108 10.82 -1.39 2.57
CA GLU A 108 10.51 -1.01 3.95
C GLU A 108 10.90 0.45 4.26
N GLN A 109 12.05 0.91 3.76
CA GLN A 109 12.47 2.31 3.87
C GLN A 109 11.55 3.26 3.10
N ALA A 110 11.13 2.87 1.90
CA ALA A 110 10.21 3.67 1.10
C ALA A 110 8.82 3.75 1.76
N LEU A 111 8.30 2.65 2.28
CA LEU A 111 7.03 2.62 3.01
C LEU A 111 7.07 3.52 4.24
N ILE A 112 8.11 3.43 5.08
CA ILE A 112 8.18 4.26 6.29
C ILE A 112 8.32 5.75 5.98
N ARG A 113 9.11 6.11 4.95
CA ARG A 113 9.23 7.49 4.46
C ARG A 113 7.88 7.99 3.93
N PHE A 114 7.23 7.21 3.07
CA PHE A 114 5.91 7.55 2.51
C PHE A 114 4.85 7.77 3.60
N VAL A 115 4.84 6.95 4.66
CA VAL A 115 3.91 7.13 5.80
C VAL A 115 4.18 8.42 6.57
N LYS A 116 5.46 8.70 6.87
CA LYS A 116 5.87 9.75 7.82
C LYS A 116 6.05 11.12 7.19
N ASN A 117 6.52 11.18 5.95
CA ASN A 117 6.79 12.45 5.27
C ASN A 117 5.61 12.81 4.37
N ASP A 118 4.81 13.77 4.82
CA ASP A 118 3.63 14.26 4.10
C ASP A 118 3.97 14.99 2.79
N ARG A 119 5.25 15.25 2.47
CA ARG A 119 5.68 15.77 1.16
C ARG A 119 5.74 14.71 0.07
N ILE A 120 6.08 13.47 0.44
CA ILE A 120 6.04 12.35 -0.50
C ILE A 120 4.58 12.06 -0.79
N GLN A 121 4.13 12.39 -1.99
CA GLN A 121 2.75 12.21 -2.44
C GLN A 121 2.54 10.85 -3.08
N GLN A 122 3.56 10.25 -3.67
CA GLN A 122 3.46 9.00 -4.41
C GLN A 122 4.59 8.01 -4.07
N LEU A 123 4.23 6.73 -4.06
CA LEU A 123 5.17 5.61 -3.91
C LEU A 123 4.84 4.53 -4.94
N THR A 124 5.83 4.17 -5.75
CA THR A 124 5.78 3.03 -6.68
C THR A 124 6.74 1.95 -6.22
N ILE A 125 6.24 0.73 -6.12
CA ILE A 125 7.03 -0.46 -5.77
C ILE A 125 6.94 -1.46 -6.92
N THR A 126 8.08 -1.80 -7.49
CA THR A 126 8.20 -2.85 -8.51
C THR A 126 8.52 -4.18 -7.83
N GLY A 127 7.58 -5.13 -7.87
CA GLY A 127 7.80 -6.48 -7.36
C GLY A 127 8.80 -7.27 -8.20
N CYS A 128 9.40 -8.30 -7.61
CA CYS A 128 10.37 -9.17 -8.30
C CYS A 128 9.75 -9.91 -9.51
N ASN A 129 8.42 -9.95 -9.59
CA ASN A 129 7.67 -10.47 -10.72
C ASN A 129 7.36 -9.44 -11.81
N GLY A 130 7.98 -8.26 -11.78
CA GLY A 130 7.81 -7.19 -12.77
C GLY A 130 6.51 -6.38 -12.64
N LYS A 131 5.62 -6.74 -11.72
CA LYS A 131 4.38 -6.01 -11.44
C LYS A 131 4.66 -4.78 -10.58
N GLU A 132 3.89 -3.71 -10.77
CA GLU A 132 4.02 -2.51 -9.96
C GLU A 132 2.80 -2.31 -9.07
N LEU A 133 3.04 -1.89 -7.83
CA LEU A 133 2.02 -1.37 -6.95
C LEU A 133 2.31 0.10 -6.66
N ARG A 134 1.34 0.96 -6.94
CA ARG A 134 1.44 2.41 -6.78
C ARG A 134 0.48 2.88 -5.70
N PHE A 135 0.96 3.79 -4.86
CA PHE A 135 0.21 4.46 -3.82
C PHE A 135 0.30 5.96 -4.02
N TRP A 136 -0.78 6.69 -3.79
CA TRP A 136 -0.73 8.15 -3.70
C TRP A 136 -1.66 8.68 -2.62
N LYS A 137 -1.22 9.75 -1.95
CA LYS A 137 -2.04 10.43 -0.93
C LYS A 137 -3.11 11.24 -1.65
N MET A 138 -4.37 11.07 -1.24
CA MET A 138 -5.46 11.88 -1.77
C MET A 138 -5.54 13.22 -1.04
N SER A 139 -6.28 14.18 -1.62
CA SER A 139 -6.54 15.48 -0.98
C SER A 139 -7.20 15.34 0.39
N GLU A 140 -8.03 14.31 0.55
CA GLU A 140 -8.52 13.89 1.86
C GLU A 140 -7.43 13.11 2.60
N ARG A 141 -6.92 13.66 3.71
CA ARG A 141 -5.76 13.15 4.45
C ARG A 141 -5.86 11.68 4.87
N SER A 142 -7.08 11.21 5.11
CA SER A 142 -7.41 9.83 5.49
C SER A 142 -7.39 8.85 4.33
N ARG A 143 -7.37 9.30 3.07
CA ARG A 143 -7.55 8.42 1.91
C ARG A 143 -6.25 8.13 1.18
N LEU A 144 -6.20 6.92 0.63
CA LEU A 144 -5.06 6.40 -0.10
C LEU A 144 -5.52 5.89 -1.46
N GLY A 145 -5.02 6.50 -2.52
CA GLY A 145 -5.15 5.96 -3.86
C GLY A 145 -4.18 4.80 -4.05
N ILE A 146 -4.67 3.75 -4.70
CA ILE A 146 -3.91 2.52 -4.97
C ILE A 146 -4.15 2.16 -6.43
N TYR A 147 -3.09 1.73 -7.12
CA TYR A 147 -3.16 1.24 -8.49
C TYR A 147 -2.16 0.09 -8.67
N LEU A 148 -2.62 -1.00 -9.28
CA LEU A 148 -1.77 -2.14 -9.62
C LEU A 148 -1.56 -2.17 -11.13
N ARG A 149 -0.30 -2.09 -11.55
CA ARG A 149 0.11 -2.29 -12.94
C ARG A 149 0.52 -3.76 -13.12
N PRO A 150 -0.18 -4.52 -13.97
CA PRO A 150 0.08 -5.93 -14.19
C PRO A 150 1.40 -6.19 -14.93
#